data_AF-K8X5Q4-F1
#
_entry.id   AF-K8X5Q4-F1
#
_cell.length_a   1.000
_cell.length_b   1.000
_cell.length_c   1.000
_cell.angle_alpha   90.00
_cell.angle_beta   90.00
_cell.angle_gamma   90.00
#
_symmetry.space_group_name_H-M   'P 1'
#
loop_
_entity.id
_entity.type
_entity.pdbx_description
1 polymer ?
#
loop_
_entity_poly.entity_id
_entity_poly.type
_entity_poly.pdbx_seq_one_letter_code
_entity_poly.pdbx_strand_id
1 'polypeptide(L)'
;NGHEVTFSASKYALRGIVQSLRETLRKNKIAISVINLGYLATEYPLSIPVDEVISQTEGALIPLQDVLNAVKFIISTSNATCVKEITMPAMLDENV
;
A
#
# COMPACT_ATOMS: atom_id res chain seq x y z
N ASN A 1 -2.68 -24.75 -9.44
CA ASN A 1 -1.24 -24.37 -9.28
C ASN A 1 -0.74 -23.36 -10.31
N GLY A 2 -1.31 -23.22 -11.52
CA GLY A 2 -0.87 -22.19 -12.49
C GLY A 2 -1.33 -20.75 -12.19
N HIS A 3 -2.49 -20.58 -11.52
CA HIS A 3 -3.04 -19.26 -11.20
C HIS A 3 -2.14 -18.43 -10.27
N GLU A 4 -1.50 -19.06 -9.28
CA GLU A 4 -0.56 -18.38 -8.37
C GLU A 4 0.71 -17.89 -9.09
N VAL A 5 1.19 -18.64 -10.09
CA VAL A 5 2.35 -18.26 -10.90
C VAL A 5 2.01 -17.07 -11.80
N THR A 6 0.88 -17.11 -12.50
CA THR A 6 0.45 -15.97 -13.33
C THR A 6 0.19 -14.72 -12.48
N PHE A 7 -0.43 -14.88 -11.31
CA PHE A 7 -0.69 -13.79 -10.37
C PHE A 7 0.59 -13.15 -9.83
N SER A 8 1.52 -13.97 -9.33
CA SER A 8 2.82 -13.50 -8.84
C SER A 8 3.62 -12.83 -9.98
N ALA A 9 3.74 -13.48 -11.14
CA ALA A 9 4.43 -12.91 -12.30
C ALA A 9 3.86 -11.53 -12.70
N SER A 10 2.54 -11.36 -12.68
CA SER A 10 1.89 -10.08 -12.99
C SER A 10 2.28 -8.98 -11.99
N LYS A 11 2.36 -9.29 -10.69
CA LYS A 11 2.82 -8.34 -9.66
C LYS A 11 4.28 -7.92 -9.89
N TYR A 12 5.15 -8.87 -10.23
CA TYR A 12 6.55 -8.56 -10.56
C TYR A 12 6.69 -7.75 -11.84
N ALA A 13 5.90 -8.04 -12.87
CA ALA A 13 5.87 -7.25 -14.11
C ALA A 13 5.46 -5.80 -13.84
N LEU A 14 4.43 -5.57 -13.00
CA LEU A 14 4.01 -4.23 -12.60
C LEU A 14 5.12 -3.47 -11.86
N ARG A 15 5.87 -4.15 -10.98
CA ARG A 15 7.05 -3.56 -10.32
C ARG A 15 8.15 -3.18 -11.31
N GLY A 16 8.38 -4.00 -12.33
CA GLY A 16 9.31 -3.69 -13.42
C GLY A 16 8.91 -2.43 -14.18
N ILE A 17 7.64 -2.31 -14.59
CA ILE A 17 7.10 -1.12 -15.26
C ILE A 17 7.31 0.12 -14.39
N VAL A 18 6.93 0.05 -13.11
CA VAL A 18 7.07 1.18 -12.18
C VAL A 18 8.54 1.60 -12.03
N GLN A 19 9.47 0.65 -11.95
CA GLN A 19 10.89 0.95 -11.86
C GLN A 19 11.38 1.72 -13.11
N SER A 20 11.02 1.27 -14.31
CA SER A 20 11.36 1.99 -15.54
C SER A 20 10.77 3.40 -15.57
N LEU A 21 9.51 3.57 -15.18
CA LEU A 21 8.88 4.88 -15.13
C LEU A 21 9.57 5.84 -14.15
N ARG A 22 9.99 5.35 -12.97
CA ARG A 22 10.75 6.17 -12.01
C ARG A 22 12.05 6.71 -12.61
N GLU A 23 12.75 5.89 -13.39
CA GLU A 23 14.00 6.29 -14.03
C GLU A 23 13.76 7.34 -15.12
N THR A 24 12.77 7.10 -15.99
CA THR A 24 12.41 8.03 -17.07
C THR A 24 11.95 9.38 -16.54
N LEU A 25 11.11 9.39 -15.51
CA LEU A 25 10.47 10.61 -15.01
C LEU A 25 11.26 11.33 -13.91
N ARG A 26 12.39 10.76 -13.45
CA ARG A 26 13.24 11.37 -12.41
C ARG A 26 13.67 12.79 -12.77
N LYS A 27 14.02 13.04 -14.03
CA LYS A 27 14.44 14.37 -14.52
C LYS A 27 13.32 15.40 -14.43
N ASN A 28 12.07 14.97 -14.50
CA ASN A 28 10.88 15.80 -14.36
C ASN A 28 10.41 15.95 -12.90
N LYS A 29 11.12 15.35 -11.93
CA LYS A 29 10.76 15.32 -10.51
C LYS A 29 9.37 14.74 -10.24
N ILE A 30 8.95 13.76 -11.03
CA ILE A 30 7.70 13.03 -10.80
C ILE A 30 8.03 11.74 -10.04
N ALA A 31 7.52 11.64 -8.82
CA ALA A 31 7.66 10.45 -7.99
C ALA A 31 6.59 9.41 -8.34
N ILE A 32 6.95 8.12 -8.30
CA ILE A 32 6.01 7.01 -8.45
C ILE A 32 6.16 6.08 -7.25
N SER A 33 5.07 5.90 -6.52
CA SER A 33 5.00 5.05 -5.32
C SER A 33 4.16 3.80 -5.61
N VAL A 34 4.57 2.66 -5.06
CA VAL A 34 3.74 1.45 -4.99
C VAL A 34 3.31 1.26 -3.55
N ILE A 35 2.03 1.01 -3.32
CA ILE A 35 1.50 0.71 -2.00
C ILE A 35 0.96 -0.71 -2.05
N ASN A 36 1.56 -1.63 -1.30
CA ASN A 36 1.11 -3.01 -1.18
C ASN A 36 0.41 -3.17 0.16
N LEU A 37 -0.89 -3.37 0.12
CA LEU A 37 -1.73 -3.50 1.31
C LEU A 37 -2.15 -4.97 1.48
N GLY A 38 -2.26 -5.40 2.74
CA GLY A 38 -3.01 -6.59 3.12
C GLY A 38 -4.52 -6.34 3.10
N TYR A 39 -5.28 -7.18 3.78
CA TYR A 39 -6.73 -6.99 3.88
C TYR A 39 -7.09 -5.72 4.65
N LEU A 40 -8.06 -4.98 4.12
CA LEU A 40 -8.50 -3.69 4.63
C LEU A 40 -9.88 -3.81 5.28
N ALA A 41 -10.09 -3.06 6.35
CA ALA A 41 -11.37 -2.95 7.04
C ALA A 41 -12.31 -1.98 6.30
N THR A 42 -12.65 -2.29 5.04
CA THR A 42 -13.39 -1.37 4.14
C THR A 42 -14.85 -1.15 4.50
N GLU A 43 -15.43 -2.07 5.27
CA GLU A 43 -16.79 -2.02 5.76
C GLU A 43 -16.99 -0.96 6.87
N TYR A 44 -15.91 -0.43 7.43
CA TYR A 44 -15.95 0.60 8.47
C TYR A 44 -15.81 2.01 7.87
N PRO A 45 -16.79 2.91 8.08
CA PRO A 45 -16.67 4.30 7.68
C PRO A 45 -15.50 5.01 8.38
N LEU A 46 -14.92 6.02 7.73
CA LEU A 46 -13.80 6.80 8.29
C LEU A 46 -14.14 7.57 9.58
N SER A 47 -15.43 7.73 9.90
CA SER A 47 -15.91 8.34 11.14
C SER A 47 -15.78 7.44 12.36
N ILE A 48 -15.64 6.13 12.17
CA ILE A 48 -15.46 5.18 13.27
C ILE A 48 -14.03 5.33 13.83
N PRO A 49 -13.87 5.43 15.17
CA PRO A 49 -12.55 5.46 15.79
C PRO A 49 -11.70 4.23 15.44
N VAL A 50 -10.40 4.44 15.23
CA VAL A 50 -9.47 3.35 14.85
C VAL A 50 -9.45 2.24 15.90
N ASP A 51 -9.47 2.58 17.19
CA ASP A 51 -9.48 1.60 18.28
C ASP A 51 -10.72 0.69 18.23
N GLU A 52 -11.86 1.22 17.80
CA GLU A 52 -13.09 0.45 17.63
C GLU A 52 -12.97 -0.51 16.44
N VAL A 53 -12.41 -0.06 15.31
CA VAL A 53 -12.13 -0.91 14.14
C VAL A 53 -11.17 -2.04 14.51
N ILE A 54 -10.10 -1.74 15.25
CA ILE A 54 -9.14 -2.75 15.70
C ILE A 54 -9.81 -3.76 16.62
N SER A 55 -10.64 -3.30 17.56
CA SER A 55 -11.37 -4.19 18.47
C SER A 55 -12.35 -5.11 17.74
N GLN A 56 -13.03 -4.63 16.69
CA GLN A 56 -14.02 -5.42 15.95
C GLN A 56 -13.39 -6.38 14.92
N THR A 57 -12.22 -6.02 14.40
CA THR A 57 -11.47 -6.85 13.43
C THR A 57 -10.40 -7.73 14.10
N GLU A 58 -10.25 -7.62 15.42
CA GLU A 58 -9.22 -8.30 16.21
C GLU A 58 -7.80 -8.11 15.65
N GLY A 59 -7.54 -6.98 14.98
CA GLY A 59 -6.25 -6.68 14.33
C GLY A 59 -5.94 -7.48 13.07
N ALA A 60 -6.89 -8.26 12.55
CA ALA A 60 -6.75 -9.03 11.32
C ALA A 60 -6.90 -8.20 10.04
N LEU A 61 -7.49 -7.00 10.14
CA LEU A 61 -7.68 -6.07 9.01
C LEU A 61 -7.00 -4.73 9.29
N ILE A 62 -6.51 -4.08 8.23
CA ILE A 62 -5.88 -2.77 8.32
C ILE A 62 -6.98 -1.68 8.35
N PRO A 63 -7.01 -0.82 9.36
CA PRO A 63 -7.90 0.35 9.38
C PRO A 63 -7.63 1.29 8.20
N LEU A 64 -8.68 1.82 7.57
CA LEU A 64 -8.52 2.73 6.42
C LEU A 64 -7.75 4.02 6.77
N GLN A 65 -7.83 4.48 8.02
CA GLN A 65 -7.10 5.65 8.51
C GLN A 65 -5.58 5.47 8.39
N ASP A 66 -5.05 4.26 8.59
CA ASP A 66 -3.62 3.98 8.46
C ASP A 66 -3.16 4.09 7.00
N VAL A 67 -3.97 3.60 6.06
CA VAL A 67 -3.73 3.78 4.62
C VAL A 67 -3.74 5.26 4.24
N LEU A 68 -4.70 6.03 4.76
CA LEU A 68 -4.75 7.48 4.55
C LEU A 68 -3.51 8.19 5.11
N ASN A 69 -3.02 7.76 6.28
CA ASN A 69 -1.81 8.32 6.88
C ASN A 69 -0.56 7.99 6.03
N ALA A 70 -0.47 6.79 5.47
CA ALA A 70 0.60 6.43 4.54
C ALA A 70 0.55 7.28 3.25
N VAL A 71 -0.63 7.49 2.68
CA VAL A 71 -0.81 8.38 1.51
C VAL A 71 -0.45 9.82 1.86
N LYS A 72 -0.91 10.33 3.01
CA LYS A 72 -0.55 11.67 3.52
C LYS A 72 0.96 11.82 3.67
N PHE A 73 1.63 10.80 4.21
CA PHE A 73 3.09 10.78 4.31
C PHE A 73 3.74 10.92 2.92
N ILE A 74 3.34 10.11 1.93
CA ILE A 74 3.88 10.17 0.56
C ILE A 74 3.73 11.58 -0.02
N ILE A 75 2.53 12.16 0.02
CA ILE A 75 2.26 13.48 -0.59
C ILE A 75 2.87 14.65 0.20
N SER A 76 3.19 14.44 1.49
CA SER A 76 3.85 15.46 2.33
C SER A 76 5.35 15.57 2.06
N THR A 77 5.94 14.59 1.37
CA THR A 77 7.36 14.63 1.03
C THR A 77 7.65 15.71 -0.03
N SER A 78 8.83 16.34 0.07
CA SER A 78 9.28 17.27 -0.97
C SER A 78 9.55 16.56 -2.30
N ASN A 79 9.59 17.30 -3.40
CA ASN A 79 9.96 16.76 -4.72
C ASN A 79 11.43 16.31 -4.85
N ALA A 80 12.24 16.46 -3.80
CA ALA A 80 13.58 15.88 -3.70
C ALA A 80 13.54 14.41 -3.20
N THR A 81 12.42 13.97 -2.64
CA THR A 81 12.23 12.64 -2.07
C THR A 81 11.25 11.87 -2.94
N CYS A 82 11.55 10.59 -3.19
CA CYS A 82 10.65 9.67 -3.86
C CYS A 82 10.42 8.47 -2.95
N VAL A 83 9.26 8.42 -2.30
CA VAL A 83 8.83 7.23 -1.55
C VAL A 83 8.53 6.14 -2.57
N LYS A 84 9.43 5.17 -2.72
CA LYS A 84 9.27 4.13 -3.74
C LYS A 84 8.16 3.16 -3.36
N GLU A 85 8.19 2.63 -2.14
CA GLU A 85 7.30 1.54 -1.78
C GLU A 85 6.92 1.60 -0.31
N ILE A 86 5.66 1.27 -0.04
CA ILE A 86 5.14 1.00 1.30
C ILE A 86 4.44 -0.35 1.23
N THR A 87 4.79 -1.25 2.15
CA THR A 87 4.16 -2.57 2.29
C THR A 87 3.59 -2.65 3.70
N MET A 88 2.28 -2.83 3.80
CA MET A 88 1.53 -2.80 5.05
C MET A 88 0.56 -3.99 5.07
N PRO A 89 0.94 -5.13 5.67
CA PRO A 89 -0.01 -6.18 6.04
C PRO A 89 -0.71 -5.85 7.37
N ALA A 90 -1.84 -6.49 7.64
CA ALA A 90 -2.37 -6.52 9.00
C ALA A 90 -1.47 -7.40 9.87
N MET A 91 -1.30 -7.02 11.14
CA MET A 91 -0.35 -7.69 12.05
C MET A 91 -0.79 -9.12 12.42
N LEU A 92 -2.09 -9.37 12.42
CA LEU A 92 -2.68 -10.68 12.74
C LEU A 92 -3.30 -11.35 11.51
N ASP A 93 -2.95 -10.89 10.30
CA ASP A 93 -3.29 -11.59 9.07
C ASP A 93 -2.32 -12.76 8.86
N GLU A 94 -2.84 -13.98 9.02
CA GLU A 94 -2.07 -15.22 8.88
C GLU A 94 -1.87 -15.65 7.41
N ASN A 95 -2.43 -14.92 6.44
CA ASN A 95 -2.40 -15.28 5.00
C ASN A 95 -1.33 -14.52 4.18
N VAL A 96 -0.34 -13.90 4.83
CA VAL A 96 0.67 -13.03 4.18
C VAL A 96 1.99 -13.75 3.92
#